data_AF-A0A8J3KEU1-F1
#
_entry.id   AF-A0A8J3KEU1-F1
#
_cell.length_a   1.000
_cell.length_b   1.000
_cell.length_c   1.000
_cell.angle_alpha   90.00
_cell.angle_beta   90.00
_cell.angle_gamma   90.00
#
_symmetry.space_group_name_H-M   'P 1'
#
loop_
_entity.id
_entity.type
_entity.pdbx_description
1 polymer ?
#
loop_
_entity_poly.entity_id
_entity_poly.type
_entity_poly.pdbx_seq_one_letter_code
_entity_poly.pdbx_strand_id
1 'polypeptide(L)'
;MRIEKQTYLNAKSVGSGRTISGLELVRCAFTGSNLSQFDDPELGLVVQEVTATRCVAARSFLSGVRIEDVVVDGLTTTSGLRLFGCGLRHVRLRGRVGTWFVLAPNPTLPGDVRIAFTTALVKYYRGVDWALDITEAEFDSANLSFVPGDLVRRDPETQFLLRRSSFADVDPSTLPSFASIAVRRFEETPLDSIVAVAARRSKRFTESLAHLQELRDRGLAE
;
A
#
# COMPACT_ATOMS: atom_id res chain seq x y z
N MET A 1 8.33 -2.94 -23.36
CA MET A 1 9.04 -1.70 -23.73
C MET A 1 9.84 -1.21 -22.53
N ARG A 2 11.14 -0.92 -22.73
CA ARG A 2 12.02 -0.42 -21.67
C ARG A 2 12.18 1.09 -21.75
N ILE A 3 12.01 1.79 -20.63
CA ILE A 3 12.14 3.24 -20.47
C ILE A 3 13.22 3.50 -19.42
N GLU A 4 14.23 4.27 -19.77
CA GLU A 4 15.35 4.56 -18.87
C GLU A 4 15.53 6.05 -18.61
N LYS A 5 15.82 6.40 -17.35
CA LYS A 5 16.28 7.74 -16.91
C LYS A 5 15.36 8.89 -17.32
N GLN A 6 14.09 8.59 -17.62
CA GLN A 6 13.10 9.59 -17.98
C GLN A 6 12.58 10.30 -16.73
N THR A 7 12.35 11.60 -16.85
CA THR A 7 11.76 12.42 -15.81
C THR A 7 10.38 12.90 -16.25
N TYR A 8 9.37 12.59 -15.46
CA TYR A 8 8.00 13.04 -15.63
C TYR A 8 7.69 14.09 -14.57
N LEU A 9 7.40 15.31 -15.02
CA LEU A 9 7.04 16.44 -14.16
C LEU A 9 5.57 16.80 -14.38
N ASN A 10 4.80 16.80 -13.30
CA ASN A 10 3.38 17.15 -13.30
C ASN A 10 2.53 16.36 -14.32
N ALA A 11 2.96 15.15 -14.69
CA ALA A 11 2.25 14.32 -15.64
C ALA A 11 0.95 13.81 -15.01
N LYS A 12 -0.19 14.12 -15.61
CA LYS A 12 -1.51 13.69 -15.13
C LYS A 12 -2.15 12.80 -16.17
N SER A 13 -2.53 11.60 -15.76
CA SER A 13 -3.28 10.66 -16.59
C SER A 13 -4.54 10.28 -15.83
N VAL A 14 -5.71 10.71 -16.32
CA VAL A 14 -7.00 10.51 -15.65
C VAL A 14 -7.95 9.70 -16.54
N GLY A 15 -8.80 8.88 -15.95
CA GLY A 15 -9.88 8.14 -16.63
C GLY A 15 -9.68 6.64 -16.61
N SER A 16 -10.81 5.92 -16.58
CA SER A 16 -10.92 4.47 -16.55
C SER A 16 -10.82 3.82 -17.95
N GLY A 17 -11.12 2.52 -18.04
CA GLY A 17 -11.33 1.80 -19.30
C GLY A 17 -10.07 1.53 -20.12
N ARG A 18 -8.89 1.58 -19.49
CA ARG A 18 -7.61 1.35 -20.18
C ARG A 18 -6.63 0.56 -19.34
N THR A 19 -5.74 -0.13 -20.06
CA THR A 19 -4.64 -0.91 -19.49
C THR A 19 -3.31 -0.31 -19.93
N ILE A 20 -2.41 -0.10 -18.97
CA ILE A 20 -1.01 0.25 -19.18
C ILE A 20 -0.19 -1.00 -18.87
N SER A 21 0.49 -1.57 -19.87
CA SER A 21 1.19 -2.83 -19.68
C SER A 21 2.54 -2.95 -20.37
N GLY A 22 3.31 -3.97 -19.97
CA GLY A 22 4.54 -4.39 -20.61
C GLY A 22 5.65 -3.34 -20.52
N LEU A 23 5.75 -2.62 -19.40
CA LEU A 23 6.74 -1.56 -19.20
C LEU A 23 7.86 -2.00 -18.26
N GLU A 24 9.08 -1.70 -18.65
CA GLU A 24 10.24 -1.76 -17.76
C GLU A 24 10.77 -0.34 -17.52
N LEU A 25 10.56 0.20 -16.32
CA LEU A 25 10.99 1.52 -15.92
C LEU A 25 12.29 1.40 -15.14
N VAL A 26 13.37 2.03 -15.62
CA VAL A 26 14.68 1.95 -14.95
C VAL A 26 15.22 3.34 -14.68
N ARG A 27 15.37 3.67 -13.40
CA ARG A 27 15.84 4.99 -12.93
C ARG A 27 14.98 6.14 -13.43
N CYS A 28 13.69 5.90 -13.61
CA CYS A 28 12.73 6.95 -13.94
C CYS A 28 12.37 7.77 -12.70
N ALA A 29 12.05 9.05 -12.90
CA ALA A 29 11.63 9.95 -11.84
C ALA A 29 10.23 10.50 -12.13
N PHE A 30 9.35 10.44 -11.14
CA PHE A 30 8.00 10.98 -11.19
C PHE A 30 7.87 12.06 -10.12
N THR A 31 7.65 13.31 -10.53
CA THR A 31 7.45 14.43 -9.60
C THR A 31 6.12 15.12 -9.88
N GLY A 32 5.24 15.23 -8.89
CA GLY A 32 3.92 15.85 -9.07
C GLY A 32 3.01 15.08 -10.02
N SER A 33 3.36 13.83 -10.34
CA SER A 33 2.73 13.04 -11.40
C SER A 33 1.74 12.04 -10.83
N ASN A 34 0.56 11.93 -11.44
CA ASN A 34 -0.55 11.14 -10.93
C ASN A 34 -1.20 10.31 -12.02
N LEU A 35 -1.55 9.08 -11.66
CA LEU A 35 -2.35 8.17 -12.47
C LEU A 35 -3.62 7.85 -11.69
N SER A 36 -4.76 8.26 -12.22
CA SER A 36 -6.01 8.25 -11.46
C SER A 36 -7.21 7.87 -12.31
N GLN A 37 -8.22 7.30 -11.66
CA GLN A 37 -9.57 7.26 -12.16
C GLN A 37 -10.55 7.59 -11.03
N PHE A 38 -11.70 8.15 -11.40
CA PHE A 38 -12.76 8.60 -10.48
C PHE A 38 -14.16 8.30 -11.03
N ASP A 39 -14.21 7.85 -12.28
CA ASP A 39 -15.37 7.65 -13.13
C ASP A 39 -15.88 6.19 -13.13
N ASP A 40 -15.05 5.25 -12.67
CA ASP A 40 -15.38 3.82 -12.66
C ASP A 40 -15.04 3.18 -11.30
N PRO A 41 -16.04 2.91 -10.45
CA PRO A 41 -15.80 2.25 -9.18
C PRO A 41 -15.34 0.79 -9.32
N GLU A 42 -15.56 0.12 -10.45
CA GLU A 42 -15.11 -1.28 -10.68
C GLU A 42 -13.62 -1.38 -11.09
N LEU A 43 -12.86 -0.29 -10.96
CA LEU A 43 -11.41 -0.27 -11.12
C LEU A 43 -10.91 -0.56 -12.56
N GLY A 44 -11.56 0.00 -13.58
CA GLY A 44 -11.23 -0.21 -15.00
C GLY A 44 -9.90 0.37 -15.50
N LEU A 45 -9.19 1.17 -14.70
CA LEU A 45 -7.82 1.59 -14.98
C LEU A 45 -6.82 0.58 -14.40
N VAL A 46 -6.10 -0.10 -15.30
CA VAL A 46 -5.19 -1.19 -14.93
C VAL A 46 -3.75 -0.84 -15.29
N VAL A 47 -2.83 -1.10 -14.37
CA VAL A 47 -1.39 -1.17 -14.61
C VAL A 47 -0.97 -2.62 -14.41
N GLN A 48 -0.47 -3.27 -15.45
CA GLN A 48 -0.07 -4.66 -15.36
C GLN A 48 1.26 -4.99 -16.04
N GLU A 49 1.92 -6.06 -15.59
CA GLU A 49 3.18 -6.53 -16.21
C GLU A 49 4.24 -5.41 -16.28
N VAL A 50 4.39 -4.67 -15.17
CA VAL A 50 5.34 -3.56 -15.06
C VAL A 50 6.45 -3.90 -14.09
N THR A 51 7.69 -3.63 -14.48
CA THR A 51 8.84 -3.63 -13.56
C THR A 51 9.36 -2.21 -13.40
N ALA A 52 9.50 -1.74 -12.16
CA ALA A 52 10.06 -0.44 -11.82
C ALA A 52 11.32 -0.63 -10.96
N THR A 53 12.50 -0.33 -11.53
CA THR A 53 13.79 -0.53 -10.87
C THR A 53 14.49 0.80 -10.62
N ARG A 54 14.86 1.06 -9.35
CA ARG A 54 15.58 2.25 -8.89
C ARG A 54 14.89 3.56 -9.29
N CYS A 55 13.56 3.57 -9.29
CA CYS A 55 12.77 4.74 -9.64
C CYS A 55 12.65 5.70 -8.45
N VAL A 56 12.20 6.92 -8.74
CA VAL A 56 11.93 7.97 -7.75
C VAL A 56 10.50 8.46 -7.89
N ALA A 57 9.78 8.58 -6.77
CA ALA A 57 8.46 9.21 -6.73
C ALA A 57 8.44 10.36 -5.70
N ALA A 58 8.01 11.54 -6.14
CA ALA A 58 7.95 12.74 -5.30
C ALA A 58 6.62 13.46 -5.55
N ARG A 59 5.85 13.73 -4.49
CA ARG A 59 4.54 14.41 -4.57
C ARG A 59 3.61 13.74 -5.59
N SER A 60 3.63 12.41 -5.63
CA SER A 60 2.91 11.59 -6.60
C SER A 60 1.93 10.67 -5.89
N PHE A 61 0.82 10.37 -6.55
CA PHE A 61 -0.16 9.42 -6.06
C PHE A 61 -0.85 8.67 -7.19
N LEU A 62 -1.41 7.51 -6.85
CA LEU A 62 -2.34 6.77 -7.68
C LEU A 62 -3.72 6.80 -7.01
N SER A 63 -4.79 6.78 -7.80
CA SER A 63 -6.17 6.74 -7.28
C SER A 63 -7.05 5.82 -8.10
N GLY A 64 -7.68 4.84 -7.46
CA GLY A 64 -8.62 3.92 -8.11
C GLY A 64 -7.98 2.98 -9.13
N VAL A 65 -6.67 2.73 -9.06
CA VAL A 65 -5.93 1.94 -10.06
C VAL A 65 -5.85 0.47 -9.61
N ARG A 66 -6.05 -0.49 -10.52
CA ARG A 66 -5.60 -1.87 -10.30
C ARG A 66 -4.15 -2.01 -10.71
N ILE A 67 -3.35 -2.60 -9.84
CA ILE A 67 -1.94 -2.85 -10.04
C ILE A 67 -1.75 -4.36 -9.97
N GLU A 68 -1.48 -4.98 -11.12
CA GLU A 68 -1.49 -6.42 -11.29
C GLU A 68 -0.14 -6.92 -11.86
N ASP A 69 0.48 -7.93 -11.28
CA ASP A 69 1.74 -8.51 -11.79
C ASP A 69 2.87 -7.46 -11.94
N VAL A 70 3.09 -6.67 -10.88
CA VAL A 70 4.05 -5.56 -10.85
C VAL A 70 5.19 -5.83 -9.88
N VAL A 71 6.42 -5.56 -10.32
CA VAL A 71 7.61 -5.60 -9.46
C VAL A 71 8.18 -4.21 -9.28
N VAL A 72 8.37 -3.78 -8.03
CA VAL A 72 9.06 -2.54 -7.68
C VAL A 72 10.30 -2.88 -6.87
N ASP A 73 11.46 -2.55 -7.43
CA ASP A 73 12.77 -2.82 -6.87
C ASP A 73 13.50 -1.51 -6.62
N GLY A 74 13.62 -1.09 -5.35
CA GLY A 74 14.36 0.12 -5.01
C GLY A 74 13.62 1.43 -5.31
N LEU A 75 12.38 1.63 -4.85
CA LEU A 75 11.69 2.92 -5.04
C LEU A 75 12.12 3.93 -3.97
N THR A 76 12.69 5.07 -4.39
CA THR A 76 12.91 6.21 -3.48
C THR A 76 11.69 7.13 -3.45
N THR A 77 11.30 7.59 -2.26
CA THR A 77 10.25 8.60 -2.12
C THR A 77 10.69 9.79 -1.27
N THR A 78 10.34 11.01 -1.65
CA THR A 78 10.62 12.21 -0.84
C THR A 78 9.43 12.71 -0.02
N SER A 79 8.20 12.46 -0.47
CA SER A 79 6.96 12.85 0.22
C SER A 79 6.00 11.68 0.49
N GLY A 80 6.50 10.46 0.30
CA GLY A 80 5.71 9.23 0.21
C GLY A 80 4.89 9.11 -1.08
N LEU A 81 4.66 7.86 -1.50
CA LEU A 81 3.77 7.49 -2.58
C LEU A 81 2.45 6.99 -1.98
N ARG A 82 1.33 7.59 -2.39
CA ARG A 82 -0.01 7.24 -1.89
C ARG A 82 -0.81 6.55 -2.98
N LEU A 83 -1.43 5.43 -2.63
CA LEU A 83 -2.32 4.65 -3.47
C LEU A 83 -3.69 4.70 -2.82
N PHE A 84 -4.56 5.58 -3.31
CA PHE A 84 -5.91 5.76 -2.79
C PHE A 84 -6.88 4.80 -3.47
N GLY A 85 -7.52 3.92 -2.71
CA GLY A 85 -8.52 2.97 -3.24
C GLY A 85 -8.00 2.13 -4.40
N CYS A 86 -6.72 1.76 -4.37
CA CYS A 86 -6.10 0.95 -5.43
C CYS A 86 -6.17 -0.53 -5.06
N GLY A 87 -6.44 -1.38 -6.06
CA GLY A 87 -6.42 -2.83 -5.92
C GLY A 87 -5.07 -3.40 -6.30
N LEU A 88 -4.53 -4.29 -5.46
CA LEU A 88 -3.26 -4.96 -5.73
C LEU A 88 -3.48 -6.44 -6.01
N ARG A 89 -2.81 -6.97 -7.02
CA ARG A 89 -2.70 -8.42 -7.26
C ARG A 89 -1.29 -8.72 -7.73
N HIS A 90 -0.66 -9.70 -7.10
CA HIS A 90 0.69 -10.10 -7.47
C HIS A 90 1.74 -8.97 -7.50
N VAL A 91 1.64 -7.99 -6.60
CA VAL A 91 2.59 -6.88 -6.54
C VAL A 91 3.74 -7.24 -5.61
N ARG A 92 4.99 -7.16 -6.07
CA ARG A 92 6.18 -7.38 -5.24
C ARG A 92 6.94 -6.09 -5.03
N LEU A 93 7.23 -5.76 -3.78
CA LEU A 93 8.13 -4.68 -3.39
C LEU A 93 9.40 -5.31 -2.80
N ARG A 94 10.57 -4.89 -3.27
CA ARG A 94 11.85 -5.41 -2.75
C ARG A 94 12.95 -4.36 -2.67
N GLY A 95 13.94 -4.65 -1.83
CA GLY A 95 15.04 -3.75 -1.56
C GLY A 95 14.60 -2.51 -0.80
N ARG A 96 15.28 -1.38 -1.06
CA ARG A 96 14.99 -0.11 -0.37
C ARG A 96 13.72 0.53 -0.93
N VAL A 97 12.68 0.61 -0.12
CA VAL A 97 11.42 1.22 -0.49
C VAL A 97 11.19 2.45 0.38
N GLY A 98 10.84 3.57 -0.23
CA GLY A 98 10.49 4.77 0.50
C GLY A 98 9.17 4.63 1.27
N THR A 99 8.60 5.75 1.68
CA THR A 99 7.29 5.80 2.31
C THR A 99 6.20 5.35 1.34
N TRP A 100 5.51 4.25 1.64
CA TRP A 100 4.48 3.65 0.78
C TRP A 100 3.16 3.48 1.51
N PHE A 101 2.10 4.12 1.01
CA PHE A 101 0.78 4.09 1.65
C PHE A 101 -0.30 3.56 0.70
N VAL A 102 -0.99 2.50 1.09
CA VAL A 102 -2.20 1.98 0.46
C VAL A 102 -3.37 2.31 1.37
N LEU A 103 -4.23 3.22 0.92
CA LEU A 103 -5.20 3.94 1.74
C LEU A 103 -6.62 3.80 1.18
N ALA A 104 -7.59 4.25 1.97
CA ALA A 104 -8.98 4.38 1.54
C ALA A 104 -9.11 5.20 0.24
N PRO A 105 -10.24 5.07 -0.50
CA PRO A 105 -10.51 5.91 -1.65
C PRO A 105 -10.37 7.40 -1.32
N ASN A 106 -9.93 8.16 -2.31
CA ASN A 106 -9.50 9.55 -2.14
C ASN A 106 -10.55 10.36 -1.35
N PRO A 107 -10.16 11.03 -0.23
CA PRO A 107 -11.10 11.72 0.64
C PRO A 107 -11.81 12.91 -0.03
N THR A 108 -11.33 13.40 -1.17
CA THR A 108 -11.99 14.47 -1.92
C THR A 108 -13.16 14.00 -2.77
N LEU A 109 -13.38 12.68 -2.88
CA LEU A 109 -14.52 12.12 -3.61
C LEU A 109 -15.83 12.24 -2.80
N PRO A 110 -16.98 12.37 -3.49
CA PRO A 110 -18.30 12.25 -2.84
C PRO A 110 -18.44 10.96 -2.02
N GLY A 111 -19.21 11.02 -0.94
CA GLY A 111 -19.30 9.90 0.02
C GLY A 111 -19.85 8.60 -0.58
N ASP A 112 -20.87 8.71 -1.42
CA ASP A 112 -21.44 7.60 -2.19
C ASP A 112 -20.43 6.98 -3.17
N VAL A 113 -19.67 7.82 -3.88
CA VAL A 113 -18.59 7.36 -4.77
C VAL A 113 -17.50 6.65 -3.96
N ARG A 114 -17.09 7.19 -2.80
CA ARG A 114 -16.12 6.53 -1.91
C ARG A 114 -16.61 5.16 -1.43
N ILE A 115 -17.88 5.04 -1.08
CA ILE A 115 -18.50 3.77 -0.68
C ILE A 115 -18.49 2.79 -1.85
N ALA A 116 -18.81 3.25 -3.06
CA ALA A 116 -18.77 2.41 -4.27
C ALA A 116 -17.37 1.86 -4.54
N PHE A 117 -16.33 2.72 -4.53
CA PHE A 117 -14.93 2.29 -4.67
C PHE A 117 -14.50 1.32 -3.56
N THR A 118 -14.89 1.59 -2.31
CA THR A 118 -14.57 0.71 -1.19
C THR A 118 -15.20 -0.66 -1.36
N THR A 119 -16.47 -0.71 -1.76
CA THR A 119 -17.23 -1.95 -1.98
C THR A 119 -16.62 -2.76 -3.12
N ALA A 120 -16.30 -2.12 -4.24
CA ALA A 120 -15.67 -2.75 -5.38
C ALA A 120 -14.28 -3.31 -5.02
N LEU A 121 -13.50 -2.59 -4.22
CA LEU A 121 -12.19 -3.07 -3.76
C LEU A 121 -12.29 -4.29 -2.85
N VAL A 122 -13.24 -4.30 -1.90
CA VAL A 122 -13.50 -5.47 -1.05
C VAL A 122 -13.93 -6.67 -1.89
N LYS A 123 -14.81 -6.45 -2.87
CA LYS A 123 -15.24 -7.49 -3.83
C LYS A 123 -14.07 -8.00 -4.67
N TYR A 124 -13.22 -7.11 -5.15
CA TYR A 124 -12.02 -7.44 -5.94
C TYR A 124 -11.10 -8.40 -5.20
N TYR A 125 -10.78 -8.12 -3.93
CA TYR A 125 -9.88 -8.97 -3.14
C TYR A 125 -10.42 -10.38 -2.85
N ARG A 126 -11.73 -10.64 -3.00
CA ARG A 126 -12.28 -12.01 -2.86
C ARG A 126 -11.79 -12.95 -3.97
N GLY A 127 -11.39 -12.42 -5.11
CA GLY A 127 -10.85 -13.19 -6.24
C GLY A 127 -9.32 -13.19 -6.30
N VAL A 128 -8.63 -12.62 -5.31
CA VAL A 128 -7.16 -12.51 -5.27
C VAL A 128 -6.60 -13.57 -4.33
N ASP A 129 -5.66 -14.36 -4.83
CA ASP A 129 -4.93 -15.38 -4.08
C ASP A 129 -3.80 -14.78 -3.23
N TRP A 130 -3.05 -13.80 -3.76
CA TRP A 130 -2.19 -12.92 -2.96
C TRP A 130 -2.05 -11.54 -3.62
N ALA A 131 -2.06 -10.49 -2.80
CA ALA A 131 -2.14 -9.11 -3.25
C ALA A 131 -0.76 -8.46 -3.33
N LEU A 132 0.03 -8.63 -2.27
CA LEU A 132 1.26 -7.89 -2.06
C LEU A 132 2.32 -8.79 -1.42
N ASP A 133 3.54 -8.75 -1.96
CA ASP A 133 4.70 -9.43 -1.41
C ASP A 133 5.73 -8.37 -0.98
N ILE A 134 5.95 -8.28 0.32
CA ILE A 134 6.86 -7.33 0.96
C ILE A 134 7.94 -8.05 1.77
N THR A 135 8.10 -9.36 1.58
CA THR A 135 9.10 -10.18 2.30
C THR A 135 10.53 -9.64 2.21
N GLU A 136 10.87 -9.01 1.08
CA GLU A 136 12.20 -8.43 0.81
C GLU A 136 12.23 -6.88 0.88
N ALA A 137 11.15 -6.24 1.36
CA ALA A 137 11.02 -4.79 1.35
C ALA A 137 11.56 -4.15 2.65
N GLU A 138 12.48 -3.20 2.51
CA GLU A 138 12.97 -2.34 3.58
C GLU A 138 12.36 -0.95 3.44
N PHE A 139 11.29 -0.68 4.21
CA PHE A 139 10.58 0.60 4.14
C PHE A 139 11.26 1.72 4.95
N ASP A 140 11.16 2.96 4.46
CA ASP A 140 11.30 4.17 5.30
C ASP A 140 10.06 4.34 6.22
N SER A 141 8.86 4.04 5.69
CA SER A 141 7.59 3.96 6.41
C SER A 141 6.53 3.24 5.56
N ALA A 142 5.55 2.58 6.20
CA ALA A 142 4.46 1.93 5.48
C ALA A 142 3.10 2.02 6.21
N ASN A 143 2.05 2.16 5.41
CA ASN A 143 0.66 2.03 5.83
C ASN A 143 -0.05 1.22 4.76
N LEU A 144 -0.50 0.01 5.10
CA LEU A 144 -1.11 -0.93 4.17
C LEU A 144 -2.57 -1.22 4.56
N SER A 145 -3.26 -0.23 5.15
CA SER A 145 -4.60 -0.41 5.74
C SER A 145 -5.69 -0.80 4.74
N PHE A 146 -5.45 -0.67 3.43
CA PHE A 146 -6.37 -1.04 2.36
C PHE A 146 -5.91 -2.24 1.52
N VAL A 147 -5.07 -3.10 2.10
CA VAL A 147 -4.75 -4.44 1.58
C VAL A 147 -5.07 -5.48 2.65
N PRO A 148 -5.89 -6.52 2.37
CA PRO A 148 -6.19 -7.55 3.36
C PRO A 148 -4.90 -8.22 3.83
N GLY A 149 -4.66 -8.22 5.14
CA GLY A 149 -3.41 -8.69 5.72
C GLY A 149 -3.08 -10.14 5.38
N ASP A 150 -4.11 -11.01 5.28
CA ASP A 150 -3.95 -12.41 4.91
C ASP A 150 -3.52 -12.60 3.43
N LEU A 151 -3.67 -11.57 2.58
CA LEU A 151 -3.20 -11.57 1.20
C LEU A 151 -1.80 -10.95 1.05
N VAL A 152 -1.15 -10.58 2.16
CA VAL A 152 0.18 -10.00 2.18
C VAL A 152 1.22 -11.06 2.58
N ARG A 153 2.17 -11.33 1.69
CA ARG A 153 3.37 -12.12 2.03
C ARG A 153 4.35 -11.22 2.76
N ARG A 154 4.83 -11.69 3.91
CA ARG A 154 5.46 -10.83 4.92
C ARG A 154 6.70 -11.46 5.55
N ASP A 155 7.67 -10.62 5.90
CA ASP A 155 8.79 -10.96 6.78
C ASP A 155 8.28 -11.00 8.24
N PRO A 156 8.20 -12.17 8.89
CA PRO A 156 7.70 -12.26 10.26
C PRO A 156 8.57 -11.49 11.26
N GLU A 157 9.83 -11.17 10.97
CA GLU A 157 10.64 -10.39 11.92
C GLU A 157 10.20 -8.94 12.04
N THR A 158 9.70 -8.34 10.96
CA THR A 158 9.43 -6.90 10.91
C THR A 158 8.03 -6.52 10.45
N GLN A 159 7.22 -7.49 10.02
CA GLN A 159 5.94 -7.24 9.36
C GLN A 159 4.88 -8.13 10.01
N PHE A 160 4.05 -7.50 10.84
CA PHE A 160 3.16 -8.16 11.78
C PHE A 160 1.74 -8.17 11.20
N LEU A 161 1.10 -9.33 11.23
CA LEU A 161 -0.30 -9.46 10.85
C LEU A 161 -1.16 -9.15 12.06
N LEU A 162 -2.06 -8.17 11.90
CA LEU A 162 -3.05 -7.80 12.88
C LEU A 162 -4.41 -8.28 12.38
N ARG A 163 -5.22 -8.84 13.27
CA ARG A 163 -6.63 -9.17 12.99
C ARG A 163 -7.54 -8.35 13.86
N ARG A 164 -8.60 -7.80 13.27
CA ARG A 164 -9.61 -6.97 13.95
C ARG A 164 -10.18 -7.70 15.16
N SER A 165 -10.48 -8.99 15.01
CA SER A 165 -11.03 -9.83 16.08
C SER A 165 -10.15 -9.91 17.31
N SER A 166 -8.82 -9.84 17.16
CA SER A 166 -7.89 -9.88 18.30
C SER A 166 -7.99 -8.63 19.18
N PHE A 167 -8.55 -7.53 18.68
CA PHE A 167 -8.63 -6.25 19.37
C PHE A 167 -10.07 -5.86 19.77
N ALA A 168 -11.05 -6.76 19.66
CA ALA A 168 -12.46 -6.46 19.94
C ALA A 168 -12.68 -5.89 21.35
N ASP A 169 -11.95 -6.41 22.35
CA ASP A 169 -12.06 -6.01 23.76
C ASP A 169 -10.80 -5.27 24.26
N VAL A 170 -9.95 -4.78 23.35
CA VAL A 170 -8.70 -4.08 23.69
C VAL A 170 -8.88 -2.59 23.44
N ASP A 171 -8.76 -1.76 24.48
CA ASP A 171 -8.69 -0.30 24.29
C ASP A 171 -7.34 0.07 23.65
N PRO A 172 -7.32 0.59 22.40
CA PRO A 172 -6.08 0.97 21.74
C PRO A 172 -5.28 2.04 22.48
N SER A 173 -5.91 2.85 23.35
CA SER A 173 -5.24 3.89 24.14
C SER A 173 -4.27 3.31 25.19
N THR A 174 -4.48 2.05 25.58
CA THR A 174 -3.64 1.32 26.54
C THR A 174 -2.41 0.66 25.90
N LEU A 175 -2.37 0.62 24.57
CA LEU A 175 -1.26 0.03 23.82
C LEU A 175 -0.12 1.04 23.67
N PRO A 176 1.13 0.57 23.51
CA PRO A 176 2.25 1.44 23.15
C PRO A 176 1.97 2.28 21.91
N SER A 177 2.59 3.45 21.80
CA SER A 177 2.24 4.49 20.81
C SER A 177 2.10 3.97 19.38
N PHE A 178 3.07 3.20 18.90
CA PHE A 178 3.06 2.67 17.54
C PHE A 178 2.02 1.56 17.35
N ALA A 179 1.86 0.69 18.34
CA ALA A 179 0.85 -0.36 18.35
C ALA A 179 -0.57 0.24 18.32
N SER A 180 -0.83 1.26 19.15
CA SER A 180 -2.08 2.02 19.16
C SER A 180 -2.41 2.60 17.79
N ILE A 181 -1.43 3.25 17.14
CA ILE A 181 -1.60 3.80 15.78
C ILE A 181 -1.92 2.69 14.77
N ALA A 182 -1.23 1.54 14.86
CA ALA A 182 -1.47 0.42 13.95
C ALA A 182 -2.88 -0.16 14.12
N VAL A 183 -3.35 -0.36 15.35
CA VAL A 183 -4.68 -0.90 15.66
C VAL A 183 -5.79 0.07 15.23
N ARG A 184 -5.63 1.38 15.47
CA ARG A 184 -6.60 2.41 15.06
C ARG A 184 -6.85 2.44 13.55
N ARG A 185 -5.96 1.90 12.72
CA ARG A 185 -6.21 1.77 11.27
C ARG A 185 -7.43 0.91 10.95
N PHE A 186 -7.86 0.02 11.85
CA PHE A 186 -9.12 -0.72 11.69
C PHE A 186 -10.36 0.20 11.71
N GLU A 187 -10.27 1.42 12.23
CA GLU A 187 -11.34 2.43 12.15
C GLU A 187 -11.49 3.00 10.73
N GLU A 188 -10.44 2.94 9.92
CA GLU A 188 -10.40 3.56 8.59
C GLU A 188 -10.72 2.59 7.45
N THR A 189 -10.73 1.28 7.72
CA THR A 189 -10.81 0.22 6.71
C THR A 189 -11.93 -0.78 7.03
N PRO A 190 -12.63 -1.33 6.02
CA PRO A 190 -13.60 -2.41 6.23
C PRO A 190 -12.95 -3.79 6.40
N LEU A 191 -11.62 -3.88 6.29
CA LEU A 191 -10.90 -5.15 6.27
C LEU A 191 -10.77 -5.77 7.67
N ASP A 192 -10.77 -7.10 7.73
CA ASP A 192 -10.65 -7.84 8.99
C ASP A 192 -9.20 -8.07 9.42
N SER A 193 -8.25 -7.87 8.50
CA SER A 193 -6.82 -8.00 8.78
C SER A 193 -6.01 -6.96 8.03
N ILE A 194 -4.91 -6.51 8.65
CA ILE A 194 -3.95 -5.55 8.08
C ILE A 194 -2.54 -5.93 8.48
N VAL A 195 -1.54 -5.45 7.74
CA VAL A 195 -0.13 -5.59 8.11
C VAL A 195 0.40 -4.29 8.72
N ALA A 196 1.00 -4.40 9.91
CA ALA A 196 1.79 -3.37 10.54
C ALA A 196 3.28 -3.62 10.27
N VAL A 197 4.01 -2.59 9.83
CA VAL A 197 5.42 -2.72 9.43
C VAL A 197 6.29 -1.92 10.39
N ALA A 198 7.21 -2.61 11.07
CA ALA A 198 8.35 -1.99 11.73
C ALA A 198 9.40 -1.64 10.66
N ALA A 199 9.33 -0.41 10.15
CA ALA A 199 10.14 0.05 9.03
C ALA A 199 11.64 0.08 9.36
N ARG A 200 12.43 -0.86 8.81
CA ARG A 200 13.88 -1.03 9.08
C ARG A 200 14.72 0.23 8.85
N ARG A 201 14.28 1.14 7.97
CA ARG A 201 14.99 2.38 7.64
C ARG A 201 14.50 3.60 8.42
N SER A 202 13.49 3.44 9.27
CA SER A 202 12.97 4.51 10.12
C SER A 202 13.89 4.79 11.31
N LYS A 203 14.00 6.06 11.71
CA LYS A 203 14.67 6.45 12.96
C LYS A 203 13.99 5.85 14.21
N ARG A 204 12.73 5.43 14.10
CA ARG A 204 11.96 4.79 15.17
C ARG A 204 11.89 3.27 15.04
N PHE A 205 12.74 2.65 14.21
CA PHE A 205 12.68 1.21 13.95
C PHE A 205 12.64 0.38 15.24
N THR A 206 13.63 0.56 16.12
CA THR A 206 13.73 -0.18 17.39
C THR A 206 12.49 -0.02 18.27
N GLU A 207 11.99 1.21 18.41
CA GLU A 207 10.78 1.49 19.18
C GLU A 207 9.55 0.83 18.55
N SER A 208 9.34 0.99 17.24
CA SER A 208 8.20 0.39 16.52
C SER A 208 8.23 -1.13 16.56
N LEU A 209 9.42 -1.74 16.44
CA LEU A 209 9.60 -3.18 16.50
C LEU A 209 9.24 -3.70 17.90
N ALA A 210 9.74 -3.05 18.95
CA ALA A 210 9.43 -3.43 20.34
C ALA A 210 7.93 -3.35 20.62
N HIS A 211 7.25 -2.28 20.17
CA HIS A 211 5.80 -2.13 20.34
C HIS A 211 4.99 -3.20 19.60
N LEU A 212 5.40 -3.61 18.40
CA LEU A 212 4.72 -4.68 17.66
C LEU A 212 5.05 -6.07 18.24
N GLN A 213 6.26 -6.27 18.74
CA GLN A 213 6.64 -7.50 19.41
C GLN A 213 5.83 -7.70 20.70
N GLU A 214 5.54 -6.63 21.46
CA GLU A 214 4.64 -6.72 22.62
C GLU A 214 3.24 -7.22 22.22
N LEU A 215 2.71 -6.78 21.07
CA LEU A 215 1.43 -7.30 20.58
C LEU A 215 1.51 -8.80 20.28
N ARG A 216 2.61 -9.26 19.66
CA ARG A 216 2.83 -10.68 19.39
C ARG A 216 2.95 -11.48 20.67
N ASP A 217 3.70 -11.00 21.65
CA ASP A 217 3.90 -11.68 22.95
C ASP A 217 2.59 -11.80 23.73
N ARG A 218 1.65 -10.87 23.51
CA ARG A 218 0.28 -10.91 24.06
C ARG A 218 -0.70 -11.75 23.23
N GLY A 219 -0.27 -12.35 22.13
CA GLY A 219 -1.13 -13.12 21.22
C GLY A 219 -2.08 -12.26 20.38
N LEU A 220 -1.84 -10.95 20.29
CA LEU A 220 -2.67 -10.00 19.55
C LEU A 220 -2.22 -9.81 18.09
N ALA A 221 -0.99 -10.22 17.77
CA ALA A 221 -0.39 -10.14 16.45
C ALA A 221 0.37 -11.43 16.11
N GLU A 222 0.55 -11.69 14.82
CA GLU A 222 1.43 -12.74 14.30
C GLU A 222 2.67 -12.16 13.65
#